data_AF-A0A6N2W736-F1
#
_entry.id   AF-A0A6N2W736-F1
#
_cell.length_a   1.000
_cell.length_b   1.000
_cell.length_c   1.000
_cell.angle_alpha   90.00
_cell.angle_beta   90.00
_cell.angle_gamma   90.00
#
_symmetry.space_group_name_H-M   'P 1'
#
loop_
_entity.id
_entity.type
_entity.pdbx_description
1 polymer ?
#
loop_
_entity_poly.entity_id
_entity_poly.type
_entity_poly.pdbx_seq_one_letter_code
_entity_poly.pdbx_strand_id
1 'polypeptide(L)'
;MENRAMPRAGEFYMHFKGKLYQIVTVAIHTETEEPLVVYQAMYGTFKTYARPLAMFLSEVDHEKYPGVQQTYRFQKVELCENAGDQYGIKIKETEQDSEAELVDEVTAQENECDETEETADIEPLLKFLDETDLHERLNILLQYRDRITETMLESMGMAMDCVLNGKTLEEKYYELDKVIRTKLQYEKKPRI
;
A
#
# COMPACT_ATOMS: atom_id res chain seq x y z
N MET A 1 -16.23 -17.17 -17.18
CA MET A 1 -15.89 -15.79 -16.79
C MET A 1 -16.69 -15.50 -15.55
N GLU A 2 -16.08 -15.70 -14.37
CA GLU A 2 -16.80 -15.63 -13.10
C GLU A 2 -17.56 -14.31 -12.89
N ASN A 3 -18.73 -14.45 -12.27
CA ASN A 3 -19.70 -13.43 -11.90
C ASN A 3 -19.15 -12.43 -10.87
N ARG A 4 -18.11 -11.65 -11.19
CA ARG A 4 -17.70 -10.52 -10.33
C ARG A 4 -18.60 -9.30 -10.57
N ALA A 5 -19.03 -8.69 -9.47
CA ALA A 5 -19.84 -7.49 -9.51
C ALA A 5 -19.08 -6.33 -10.19
N MET A 6 -19.80 -5.57 -11.03
CA MET A 6 -19.24 -4.40 -11.70
C MET A 6 -18.87 -3.32 -10.67
N PRO A 7 -17.64 -2.77 -10.71
CA PRO A 7 -17.21 -1.72 -9.79
C PRO A 7 -18.14 -0.51 -9.89
N ARG A 8 -18.55 0.02 -8.73
CA ARG A 8 -19.46 1.17 -8.66
C ARG A 8 -18.74 2.42 -8.21
N ALA A 9 -19.19 3.57 -8.69
CA ALA A 9 -18.69 4.86 -8.24
C ALA A 9 -18.76 4.98 -6.72
N GLY A 10 -17.68 5.48 -6.11
CA GLY A 10 -17.55 5.65 -4.66
C GLY A 10 -17.02 4.41 -3.92
N GLU A 11 -16.93 3.24 -4.55
CA GLU A 11 -16.34 2.05 -3.92
C GLU A 11 -14.82 2.18 -3.78
N PHE A 12 -14.27 1.57 -2.72
CA PHE A 12 -12.85 1.53 -2.46
C PHE A 12 -12.26 0.16 -2.80
N TYR A 13 -11.09 0.17 -3.41
CA TYR A 13 -10.35 -1.03 -3.81
C TYR A 13 -8.89 -0.91 -3.38
N MET A 14 -8.37 -1.99 -2.80
CA MET A 14 -6.97 -2.15 -2.46
C MET A 14 -6.27 -2.93 -3.57
N HIS A 15 -5.21 -2.33 -4.14
CA HIS A 15 -4.34 -3.06 -5.04
C HIS A 15 -3.45 -4.03 -4.25
N PHE A 16 -3.09 -5.18 -4.83
CA PHE A 16 -2.24 -6.19 -4.17
C PHE A 16 -0.86 -5.67 -3.69
N LYS A 17 -0.48 -4.47 -4.13
CA LYS A 17 0.72 -3.73 -3.66
C LYS A 17 0.43 -2.79 -2.49
N GLY A 18 -0.69 -2.95 -1.79
CA GLY A 18 -1.08 -2.14 -0.64
C GLY A 18 -1.53 -0.71 -0.95
N LYS A 19 -1.84 -0.38 -2.21
CA LYS A 19 -2.28 0.98 -2.59
C LYS A 19 -3.80 1.08 -2.67
N LEU A 20 -4.36 2.07 -1.98
CA LEU A 20 -5.81 2.32 -1.94
C LEU A 20 -6.26 3.21 -3.11
N TYR A 21 -7.36 2.82 -3.73
CA TYR A 21 -8.00 3.53 -4.82
C TYR A 21 -9.50 3.66 -4.59
N GLN A 22 -10.09 4.72 -5.12
CA GLN A 22 -11.54 4.91 -5.17
C GLN A 22 -12.01 4.85 -6.62
N ILE A 23 -13.11 4.16 -6.88
CA ILE A 23 -13.74 4.14 -8.20
C ILE A 23 -14.45 5.47 -8.42
N VAL A 24 -14.09 6.15 -9.50
CA VAL A 24 -14.79 7.36 -9.94
C VAL A 24 -16.01 6.95 -10.76
N THR A 25 -15.80 6.13 -11.79
CA THR A 25 -16.87 5.62 -12.65
C THR A 25 -16.35 4.48 -13.54
N VAL A 26 -17.26 3.82 -14.27
CA VAL A 26 -16.90 2.97 -15.40
C VAL A 26 -17.30 3.69 -16.69
N ALA A 27 -16.34 3.89 -17.58
CA ALA A 27 -16.52 4.52 -18.88
C ALA A 27 -16.47 3.48 -20.00
N ILE A 28 -16.97 3.84 -21.19
CA ILE A 28 -16.80 3.04 -22.41
C ILE A 28 -15.73 3.71 -23.25
N HIS A 29 -14.71 2.94 -23.66
CA HIS A 29 -13.68 3.45 -24.56
C HIS A 29 -14.29 3.66 -25.95
N THR A 30 -14.25 4.88 -26.47
CA THR A 30 -15.00 5.23 -27.69
C THR A 30 -14.44 4.57 -28.95
N GLU A 31 -13.17 4.18 -28.96
CA GLU A 31 -12.54 3.58 -30.16
C GLU A 31 -12.65 2.06 -30.19
N THR A 32 -12.72 1.41 -29.02
CA THR A 32 -12.73 -0.06 -28.90
C THR A 32 -14.03 -0.62 -28.33
N GLU A 33 -14.91 0.26 -27.85
CA GLU A 33 -16.15 -0.06 -27.13
C GLU A 33 -15.94 -0.89 -25.85
N GLU A 34 -14.69 -1.03 -25.39
CA GLU A 34 -14.37 -1.79 -24.20
C GLU A 34 -14.66 -0.99 -22.91
N PRO A 35 -15.19 -1.63 -21.86
CA PRO A 35 -15.41 -0.98 -20.58
C PRO A 35 -14.07 -0.69 -19.88
N LEU A 36 -13.90 0.56 -19.45
CA LEU A 36 -12.77 1.07 -18.69
C LEU A 36 -13.20 1.47 -17.28
N VAL A 37 -12.48 1.00 -16.27
CA VAL A 37 -12.62 1.49 -14.90
C VAL A 37 -11.80 2.77 -14.77
N VAL A 38 -12.46 3.87 -14.40
CA VAL A 38 -11.83 5.13 -14.04
C VAL A 38 -11.74 5.20 -12.52
N TYR A 39 -10.53 5.29 -11.99
CA TYR A 39 -10.28 5.22 -10.56
C TYR A 39 -9.20 6.21 -10.13
N GLN A 40 -9.30 6.71 -8.91
CA GLN A 40 -8.42 7.71 -8.32
C GLN A 40 -7.55 7.09 -7.24
N ALA A 41 -6.26 7.42 -7.23
CA ALA A 41 -5.37 7.09 -6.13
C ALA A 41 -5.80 7.83 -4.86
N MET A 42 -5.94 7.14 -3.74
CA MET A 42 -6.20 7.75 -2.43
C MET A 42 -4.90 8.09 -1.70
N TYR A 43 -3.83 8.31 -2.45
CA TYR A 43 -2.48 8.61 -1.97
C TYR A 43 -1.78 9.57 -2.93
N GLY A 44 -0.66 10.16 -2.48
CA GLY A 44 0.12 11.10 -3.29
C GLY A 44 -0.69 12.33 -3.71
N THR A 45 -0.67 12.63 -5.02
CA THR A 45 -1.36 13.77 -5.65
C THR A 45 -2.78 13.44 -6.14
N PHE A 46 -3.38 12.34 -5.68
CA PHE A 46 -4.74 11.91 -6.06
C PHE A 46 -4.96 11.79 -7.57
N LYS A 47 -3.95 11.25 -8.27
CA LYS A 47 -4.01 11.03 -9.72
C LYS A 47 -5.13 10.05 -10.10
N THR A 48 -5.77 10.33 -11.22
CA THR A 48 -6.83 9.50 -11.81
C THR A 48 -6.26 8.67 -12.95
N TYR A 49 -6.67 7.41 -13.03
CA TYR A 49 -6.25 6.43 -14.02
C TYR A 49 -7.46 5.79 -14.70
N ALA A 50 -7.25 5.27 -15.91
CA ALA A 50 -8.21 4.45 -16.63
C ALA A 50 -7.57 3.10 -16.96
N ARG A 51 -8.30 2.00 -16.78
CA ARG A 51 -7.82 0.64 -17.06
C ARG A 51 -8.95 -0.24 -17.59
N PRO A 52 -8.69 -1.16 -18.55
CA PRO A 52 -9.67 -2.15 -18.97
C PRO A 52 -10.30 -2.91 -17.80
N LEU A 53 -11.63 -3.02 -17.80
CA LEU A 53 -12.40 -3.66 -16.73
C LEU A 53 -11.94 -5.10 -16.49
N ALA A 54 -11.71 -5.86 -17.56
CA ALA A 54 -11.22 -7.24 -17.47
C ALA A 54 -9.88 -7.33 -16.74
N MET A 55 -8.95 -6.40 -17.02
CA MET A 55 -7.64 -6.33 -16.35
C MET A 55 -7.70 -5.75 -14.94
N PHE A 56 -8.76 -5.03 -14.58
CA PHE A 56 -8.98 -4.52 -13.23
C PHE A 56 -9.52 -5.63 -12.32
N LEU A 57 -10.45 -6.44 -12.83
CA LEU A 57 -11.06 -7.54 -12.09
C LEU A 57 -10.23 -8.83 -12.08
N SER A 58 -9.11 -8.86 -12.80
CA SER A 58 -8.27 -10.06 -12.93
C SER A 58 -7.59 -10.46 -11.63
N GLU A 59 -7.17 -11.72 -11.59
CA GLU A 59 -6.36 -12.26 -10.50
C GLU A 59 -4.93 -11.72 -10.52
N VAL A 60 -4.28 -11.81 -9.36
CA VAL A 60 -2.84 -11.61 -9.25
C VAL A 60 -2.14 -12.76 -9.96
N ASP A 61 -1.07 -12.42 -10.66
CA ASP A 61 -0.18 -13.40 -11.24
C ASP A 61 0.72 -13.96 -10.12
N HIS A 62 0.33 -15.10 -9.56
CA HIS A 62 1.05 -15.72 -8.44
C HIS A 62 2.32 -16.44 -8.89
N GLU A 63 2.51 -16.71 -10.18
CA GLU A 63 3.80 -17.17 -10.71
C GLU A 63 4.83 -16.04 -10.60
N LYS A 64 4.41 -14.82 -10.94
CA LYS A 64 5.25 -13.62 -10.84
C LYS A 64 5.35 -13.07 -9.41
N TYR A 65 4.32 -13.25 -8.60
CA TYR A 65 4.23 -12.72 -7.23
C TYR A 65 3.81 -13.80 -6.23
N PRO A 66 4.68 -14.78 -5.93
CA PRO A 66 4.33 -15.95 -5.11
C PRO A 66 4.02 -15.62 -3.65
N GLY A 67 4.54 -14.50 -3.12
CA GLY A 67 4.32 -14.08 -1.73
C GLY A 67 3.04 -13.27 -1.48
N VAL A 68 2.20 -13.07 -2.50
CA VAL A 68 0.99 -12.26 -2.38
C VAL A 68 -0.19 -13.13 -1.94
N GLN A 69 -0.76 -12.84 -0.77
CA GLN A 69 -1.95 -13.53 -0.26
C GLN A 69 -3.25 -13.06 -0.93
N GLN A 70 -3.24 -11.87 -1.53
CA GLN A 70 -4.41 -11.30 -2.18
C GLN A 70 -4.69 -11.99 -3.53
N THR A 71 -5.86 -12.61 -3.68
CA THR A 71 -6.24 -13.33 -4.90
C THR A 71 -6.35 -12.42 -6.13
N TYR A 72 -6.90 -11.21 -5.95
CA TYR A 72 -7.23 -10.30 -7.06
C TYR A 72 -6.31 -9.11 -7.14
N ARG A 73 -6.07 -8.58 -8.35
CA ARG A 73 -5.22 -7.37 -8.48
C ARG A 73 -5.77 -6.19 -7.70
N PHE A 74 -7.10 -6.06 -7.70
CA PHE A 74 -7.86 -5.09 -6.93
C PHE A 74 -8.92 -5.81 -6.11
N GLN A 75 -8.83 -5.70 -4.79
CA GLN A 75 -9.76 -6.25 -3.80
C GLN A 75 -10.67 -5.13 -3.31
N LYS A 76 -11.99 -5.31 -3.35
CA LYS A 76 -12.91 -4.32 -2.75
C LYS A 76 -12.73 -4.29 -1.23
N VAL A 77 -12.71 -3.08 -0.66
CA VAL A 77 -12.59 -2.86 0.79
C VAL A 77 -13.67 -1.90 1.28
N GLU A 78 -14.03 -2.00 2.55
CA GLU A 78 -14.90 -1.05 3.22
C GLU A 78 -14.10 -0.20 4.20
N LEU A 79 -14.29 1.11 4.11
CA LEU A 79 -13.76 2.05 5.08
C LEU A 79 -14.72 2.10 6.27
N CYS A 80 -14.23 1.73 7.44
CA CYS A 80 -14.96 1.85 8.70
C CYS A 80 -14.47 3.12 9.41
N GLU A 81 -15.40 3.97 9.81
CA GLU A 81 -15.13 5.11 10.68
C GLU A 81 -14.93 4.60 12.10
N ASN A 82 -13.71 4.65 12.62
CA ASN A 82 -13.48 4.56 14.05
C ASN A 82 -13.47 5.99 14.60
N ALA A 83 -14.06 6.20 15.79
CA ALA A 83 -14.34 7.50 16.40
C ALA A 83 -13.12 8.35 16.84
N GLY A 84 -12.01 8.28 16.09
CA GLY A 84 -10.87 9.17 16.17
C GLY A 84 -10.11 9.10 14.85
N ASP A 85 -10.49 9.95 13.88
CA ASP A 85 -9.79 10.31 12.63
C ASP A 85 -8.99 9.22 11.87
N GLN A 86 -9.31 7.94 12.06
CA GLN A 86 -8.70 6.79 11.42
C GLN A 86 -9.77 6.01 10.65
N TYR A 87 -9.53 5.80 9.35
CA TYR A 87 -10.28 4.84 8.55
C TYR A 87 -9.72 3.44 8.81
N GLY A 88 -10.48 2.58 9.50
CA GLY A 88 -10.19 1.16 9.57
C GLY A 88 -10.55 0.50 8.24
N ILE A 89 -9.61 -0.18 7.59
CA ILE A 89 -9.89 -0.93 6.35
C ILE A 89 -10.41 -2.30 6.76
N LYS A 90 -11.71 -2.56 6.55
CA LYS A 90 -12.25 -3.93 6.62
C LYS A 90 -12.24 -4.52 5.22
N ILE A 91 -11.48 -5.58 5.05
CA ILE A 91 -11.55 -6.40 3.84
C ILE A 91 -12.79 -7.28 4.01
N LYS A 92 -13.80 -7.08 3.15
CA LYS A 92 -14.90 -8.03 3.07
C LYS A 92 -14.43 -9.21 2.24
N GLU A 93 -14.05 -10.28 2.92
CA GLU A 93 -14.02 -11.61 2.32
C GLU A 93 -15.46 -11.94 1.94
N THR A 94 -15.71 -12.14 0.64
CA THR A 94 -16.99 -12.69 0.21
C THR A 94 -16.87 -14.18 0.47
N GLU A 95 -17.56 -14.66 1.51
CA GLU A 95 -17.63 -16.06 1.90
C GLU A 95 -17.98 -16.94 0.69
N GLN A 96 -17.10 -17.90 0.39
CA GLN A 96 -17.46 -19.26 0.02
C GLN A 96 -16.22 -20.16 0.18
N ASP A 97 -16.28 -20.98 1.23
CA ASP A 97 -15.71 -22.33 1.45
C ASP A 97 -14.20 -22.56 1.15
N SER A 98 -13.39 -23.24 1.97
CA SER A 98 -13.53 -23.99 3.22
C SER A 98 -12.13 -24.52 3.62
N GLU A 99 -11.89 -24.66 4.93
CA GLU A 99 -10.95 -25.58 5.61
C GLU A 99 -9.42 -25.37 5.52
N ALA A 100 -8.85 -25.00 6.68
CA ALA A 100 -7.68 -25.54 7.41
C ALA A 100 -6.52 -26.19 6.61
N GLU A 101 -5.23 -25.97 6.87
CA GLU A 101 -4.49 -26.15 8.14
C GLU A 101 -3.10 -25.47 8.09
N LEU A 102 -2.48 -25.41 9.27
CA LEU A 102 -1.14 -24.99 9.63
C LEU A 102 -0.03 -25.89 9.02
N VAL A 103 1.12 -25.31 8.65
CA VAL A 103 2.52 -25.81 8.84
C VAL A 103 3.47 -24.75 8.26
N ASP A 104 4.30 -24.06 9.03
CA ASP A 104 5.53 -24.45 9.72
C ASP A 104 6.72 -24.77 8.78
N GLU A 105 7.72 -23.90 8.92
CA GLU A 105 9.17 -24.13 8.92
C GLU A 105 9.98 -24.54 7.67
N VAL A 106 11.01 -23.70 7.44
CA VAL A 106 12.42 -23.93 7.02
C VAL A 106 12.71 -24.66 5.68
N THR A 107 13.77 -24.38 4.91
CA THR A 107 15.07 -23.72 5.14
C THR A 107 15.71 -23.36 3.78
N ALA A 108 16.72 -22.49 3.87
CA ALA A 108 17.78 -22.13 2.91
C ALA A 108 18.31 -23.27 2.01
N GLN A 109 18.91 -23.02 0.84
CA GLN A 109 20.28 -22.50 0.55
C GLN A 109 20.45 -22.57 -0.99
N GLU A 110 21.37 -21.94 -1.74
CA GLU A 110 22.44 -20.96 -1.59
C GLU A 110 23.03 -20.73 -3.02
N ASN A 111 23.91 -19.72 -3.11
CA ASN A 111 25.03 -19.52 -4.04
C ASN A 111 24.89 -18.55 -5.22
N GLU A 112 25.87 -17.67 -5.48
CA GLU A 112 26.86 -16.90 -4.69
C GLU A 112 27.71 -16.11 -5.70
N CYS A 113 28.20 -14.93 -5.27
CA CYS A 113 29.47 -14.25 -5.59
C CYS A 113 29.23 -12.71 -5.67
N ASP A 114 29.95 -11.80 -5.02
CA ASP A 114 31.02 -11.86 -4.02
C ASP A 114 31.21 -10.44 -3.40
N GLU A 115 31.63 -10.40 -2.12
CA GLU A 115 32.10 -9.31 -1.23
C GLU A 115 31.37 -7.94 -1.15
N THR A 116 30.71 -7.63 -0.02
CA THR A 116 31.11 -6.62 1.00
C THR A 116 29.95 -6.25 1.96
N GLU A 117 30.14 -6.49 3.26
CA GLU A 117 29.34 -6.03 4.43
C GLU A 117 27.85 -6.43 4.50
N GLU A 118 27.44 -7.12 5.58
CA GLU A 118 26.03 -7.36 5.98
C GLU A 118 25.31 -6.03 6.22
N THR A 119 24.93 -5.35 5.15
CA THR A 119 24.08 -4.17 5.20
C THR A 119 22.64 -4.66 5.19
N ALA A 120 22.00 -4.67 6.36
CA ALA A 120 20.57 -4.94 6.47
C ALA A 120 19.80 -4.07 5.47
N ASP A 121 19.17 -4.66 4.44
CA ASP A 121 18.49 -4.02 3.29
C ASP A 121 18.16 -2.52 3.52
N ILE A 122 19.17 -1.65 3.33
CA ILE A 122 19.11 -0.21 3.67
C ILE A 122 18.34 0.55 2.57
N GLU A 123 17.97 -0.14 1.47
CA GLU A 123 17.28 0.43 0.32
C GLU A 123 16.06 1.30 0.71
N PRO A 124 15.18 0.89 1.65
CA PRO A 124 14.04 1.71 2.04
C PRO A 124 14.44 2.99 2.78
N LEU A 125 15.52 2.95 3.58
CA LEU A 125 16.04 4.11 4.28
C LEU A 125 16.68 5.09 3.31
N LEU A 126 17.53 4.62 2.40
CA LEU A 126 18.17 5.46 1.38
C LEU A 126 17.12 6.16 0.52
N LYS A 127 16.14 5.42 -0.01
CA LYS A 127 15.04 6.01 -0.80
C LYS A 127 14.29 7.07 -0.02
N PHE A 128 14.03 6.85 1.27
CA PHE A 128 13.33 7.83 2.10
C PHE A 128 14.14 9.12 2.29
N LEU A 129 15.44 8.99 2.54
CA LEU A 129 16.33 10.13 2.80
C LEU A 129 16.60 10.95 1.54
N ASP A 130 16.75 10.29 0.40
CA ASP A 130 16.95 10.95 -0.90
C ASP A 130 15.70 11.70 -1.37
N GLU A 131 14.52 11.25 -0.92
CA GLU A 131 13.26 11.85 -1.32
C GLU A 131 12.99 13.17 -0.60
N THR A 132 12.51 14.16 -1.34
CA THR A 132 12.22 15.51 -0.81
C THR A 132 10.72 15.76 -0.64
N ASP A 133 9.88 15.05 -1.38
CA ASP A 133 8.43 15.15 -1.26
C ASP A 133 7.91 14.28 -0.10
N LEU A 134 7.16 14.90 0.81
CA LEU A 134 6.60 14.23 1.98
C LEU A 134 5.60 13.14 1.62
N HIS A 135 4.90 13.23 0.48
CA HIS A 135 3.99 12.17 0.06
C HIS A 135 4.77 10.94 -0.41
N GLU A 136 5.89 11.14 -1.09
CA GLU A 136 6.71 10.03 -1.57
C GLU A 136 7.47 9.37 -0.41
N ARG A 137 7.94 10.15 0.58
CA ARG A 137 8.40 9.62 1.89
C ARG A 137 7.35 8.73 2.57
N LEU A 138 6.09 9.17 2.58
CA LEU A 138 4.98 8.37 3.10
C LEU A 138 4.73 7.09 2.26
N ASN A 139 4.86 7.18 0.94
CA ASN A 139 4.71 6.04 0.03
C ASN A 139 5.81 5.00 0.27
N ILE A 140 7.04 5.42 0.55
CA ILE A 140 8.17 4.53 0.86
C ILE A 140 7.90 3.78 2.17
N LEU A 141 7.40 4.46 3.21
CA LEU A 141 6.99 3.80 4.46
C LEU A 141 5.94 2.71 4.22
N LEU A 142 4.91 3.02 3.43
CA LEU A 142 3.84 2.07 3.12
C LEU A 142 4.32 0.90 2.25
N GLN A 143 5.18 1.17 1.28
CA GLN A 143 5.68 0.17 0.33
C GLN A 143 6.61 -0.84 1.01
N TYR A 144 7.38 -0.40 2.00
CA TYR A 144 8.41 -1.21 2.67
C TYR A 144 8.05 -1.58 4.10
N ARG A 145 6.77 -1.49 4.48
CA ARG A 145 6.27 -1.72 5.85
C ARG A 145 6.87 -2.96 6.51
N ASP A 146 6.94 -4.08 5.78
CA ASP A 146 7.37 -5.37 6.33
C ASP A 146 8.90 -5.55 6.36
N ARG A 147 9.66 -4.60 5.77
CA ARG A 147 11.14 -4.59 5.75
C ARG A 147 11.75 -3.48 6.60
N ILE A 148 10.93 -2.58 7.14
CA ILE A 148 11.41 -1.46 7.95
C ILE A 148 11.80 -1.97 9.32
N THR A 149 13.04 -1.70 9.71
CA THR A 149 13.55 -2.00 11.05
C THR A 149 13.42 -0.79 11.98
N GLU A 150 13.56 -1.01 13.28
CA GLU A 150 13.50 0.04 14.30
C GLU A 150 14.56 1.12 14.06
N THR A 151 15.78 0.71 13.69
CA THR A 151 16.89 1.62 13.37
C THR A 151 16.61 2.51 12.16
N MET A 152 15.88 1.98 11.17
CA MET A 152 15.47 2.74 9.98
C MET A 152 14.43 3.78 10.37
N LEU A 153 13.43 3.42 11.18
CA LEU A 153 12.44 4.37 11.68
C LEU A 153 13.06 5.51 12.48
N GLU A 154 14.01 5.19 13.36
CA GLU A 154 14.73 6.20 14.14
C GLU A 154 15.51 7.16 13.24
N SER A 155 16.20 6.63 12.23
CA SER A 155 16.94 7.42 11.25
C SER A 155 16.01 8.31 10.40
N MET A 156 14.90 7.76 9.91
CA MET A 156 13.86 8.52 9.19
C MET A 156 13.21 9.58 10.09
N GLY A 157 13.00 9.25 11.37
CA GLY A 157 12.47 10.16 12.37
C GLY A 157 13.39 11.35 12.61
N MET A 158 14.70 11.11 12.79
CA MET A 158 15.69 12.17 12.88
C MET A 158 15.69 13.06 11.63
N ALA A 159 15.64 12.48 10.43
CA ALA A 159 15.55 13.24 9.18
C ALA A 159 14.24 14.06 9.03
N MET A 160 13.20 13.68 9.77
CA MET A 160 11.91 14.38 9.83
C MET A 160 11.78 15.35 11.02
N ASP A 161 12.85 15.55 11.79
CA ASP A 161 12.88 16.32 13.05
C ASP A 161 11.88 15.81 14.10
N CYS A 162 11.67 14.49 14.17
CA CYS A 162 10.81 13.88 15.18
C CYS A 162 11.52 12.77 15.96
N VAL A 163 11.38 12.82 17.27
CA VAL A 163 11.85 11.75 18.17
C VAL A 163 10.71 10.76 18.38
N LEU A 164 10.95 9.51 18.02
CA LEU A 164 9.99 8.42 18.17
C LEU A 164 10.10 7.83 19.58
N ASN A 165 9.00 7.83 20.33
CA ASN A 165 8.91 7.37 21.72
C ASN A 165 8.14 6.05 21.87
N GLY A 166 7.59 5.52 20.77
CA GLY A 166 6.94 4.21 20.74
C GLY A 166 7.84 3.11 21.32
N LYS A 167 7.24 2.18 22.05
CA LYS A 167 7.95 1.04 22.66
C LYS A 167 8.03 -0.16 21.71
N THR A 168 7.11 -0.25 20.76
CA THR A 168 7.13 -1.27 19.70
C THR A 168 7.43 -0.65 18.34
N LEU A 169 7.83 -1.49 17.38
CA LEU A 169 8.09 -1.08 16.00
C LEU A 169 6.86 -0.42 15.37
N GLU A 170 5.68 -0.99 15.60
CA GLU A 170 4.40 -0.50 15.08
C GLU A 170 4.04 0.86 15.65
N GLU A 171 4.29 1.09 16.94
CA GLU A 171 4.06 2.38 17.59
C GLU A 171 4.99 3.45 17.00
N LYS A 172 6.28 3.14 16.84
CA LYS A 172 7.27 4.04 16.21
C LYS A 172 6.90 4.34 14.75
N TYR A 173 6.46 3.33 14.00
CA TYR A 173 6.01 3.48 12.62
C TYR A 173 4.78 4.42 12.56
N TYR A 174 3.81 4.22 13.45
CA TYR A 174 2.61 5.05 13.53
C TYR A 174 2.94 6.51 13.90
N GLU A 175 3.86 6.73 14.84
CA GLU A 175 4.32 8.08 15.18
C GLU A 175 4.93 8.80 13.97
N LEU A 176 5.79 8.11 13.21
CA LEU A 176 6.41 8.67 12.01
C LEU A 176 5.39 8.93 10.88
N ASP A 177 4.49 7.98 10.61
CA ASP A 177 3.39 8.13 9.63
C ASP A 177 2.53 9.35 10.00
N LYS A 178 2.17 9.49 11.28
CA LYS A 178 1.39 10.63 11.78
C LYS A 178 2.12 11.96 11.60
N VAL A 179 3.43 12.02 11.89
CA VAL A 179 4.24 13.23 11.69
C VAL A 179 4.23 13.65 10.23
N ILE A 180 4.49 12.71 9.31
CA ILE A 180 4.54 13.00 7.87
C ILE A 180 3.17 13.46 7.37
N ARG A 181 2.08 12.79 7.76
CA ARG A 181 0.70 13.20 7.41
C ARG A 181 0.34 14.58 7.95
N THR A 182 0.76 14.88 9.18
CA THR A 182 0.52 16.19 9.80
C THR A 182 1.28 17.27 9.03
N LYS A 183 2.57 17.06 8.72
CA LYS A 183 3.34 18.00 7.90
C LYS A 183 2.72 18.20 6.51
N LEU A 184 2.29 17.12 5.87
CA LEU A 184 1.56 17.18 4.59
C LEU A 184 0.30 18.06 4.63
N GLN A 185 -0.44 18.03 5.74
CA GLN A 185 -1.67 18.80 5.91
C GLN A 185 -1.39 20.29 6.21
N TYR A 186 -0.34 20.60 6.95
CA TYR A 186 -0.12 21.94 7.51
C TYR A 186 1.01 22.74 6.85
N GLU A 187 1.95 22.12 6.14
CA GLU A 187 3.03 22.85 5.46
C GLU A 187 2.59 23.43 4.10
N LYS A 188 1.61 22.83 3.43
CA LYS A 188 1.07 23.33 2.14
C LYS A 188 0.08 24.49 2.29
N LYS A 189 -0.43 24.76 3.49
CA LYS A 189 -1.37 25.85 3.74
C LYS A 189 -0.56 27.10 4.12
N PRO A 190 -0.50 28.15 3.28
CA PRO A 190 0.21 29.36 3.67
C PRO A 190 -0.44 29.89 4.94
N ARG A 191 0.36 30.19 5.95
CA ARG A 191 -0.11 30.93 7.14
C ARG A 191 -0.50 32.31 6.63
N ILE A 192 -1.81 32.54 6.52
CA ILE A 192 -2.41 33.85 6.21
C ILE A 192 -2.22 34.75 7.43
#